data_AF-A0A529MGK6-F1
#
_entry.id   AF-A0A529MGK6-F1
#
_cell.length_a   1.000
_cell.length_b   1.000
_cell.length_c   1.000
_cell.angle_alpha   90.00
_cell.angle_beta   90.00
_cell.angle_gamma   90.00
#
_symmetry.space_group_name_H-M   'P 1'
#
loop_
_entity.id
_entity.type
_entity.pdbx_description
1 polymer ?
#
loop_
_entity_poly.entity_id
_entity_poly.type
_entity_poly.pdbx_seq_one_letter_code
_entity_poly.pdbx_strand_id
1 'polypeptide(L)'
;QAVGRIPIDLANALAEVDLLSFSAHKFHGPKGIGGLFMRDGVAINALISGEQEKGLRGGTSNVPGAAGLAVAARLAALGLSEMAKVAQLRDQLEARLLALRPTGSACRAGATAPSHVLTAMGVSLDDARATLRFSLSVKTTQDEVDRTITAIEPLLRSTQ
;
A
#
# COMPACT_ATOMS: atom_id res chain seq x y z
N GLN A 1 0.31 -3.18 1.96
CA GLN A 1 1.59 -2.47 2.24
C GLN A 1 1.52 -2.03 3.69
N ALA A 2 2.26 -2.68 4.59
CA ALA A 2 2.16 -2.45 6.03
C ALA A 2 3.35 -1.64 6.58
N VAL A 3 4.56 -1.96 6.12
CA VAL A 3 5.80 -1.26 6.52
C VAL A 3 5.69 0.24 6.26
N GLY A 4 5.95 1.04 7.29
CA GLY A 4 5.85 2.50 7.24
C GLY A 4 4.43 3.07 7.33
N ARG A 5 3.43 2.23 7.60
CA ARG A 5 2.03 2.65 7.81
C ARG A 5 1.44 2.15 9.13
N ILE A 6 1.85 0.98 9.57
CA ILE A 6 1.53 0.44 10.89
C ILE A 6 2.81 0.00 11.58
N PRO A 7 2.84 -0.05 12.93
CA PRO A 7 3.94 -0.68 13.66
C PRO A 7 4.13 -2.13 13.21
N ILE A 8 5.38 -2.54 13.01
CA ILE A 8 5.75 -3.92 12.69
C ILE A 8 6.64 -4.41 13.83
N ASP A 9 6.10 -5.24 14.70
CA ASP A 9 6.81 -5.83 15.84
C ASP A 9 6.79 -7.36 15.73
N LEU A 10 7.83 -7.91 15.11
CA LEU A 10 8.01 -9.34 14.90
C LEU A 10 8.48 -10.10 16.15
N ALA A 11 8.80 -9.37 17.22
CA ALA A 11 9.20 -9.93 18.51
C ALA A 11 7.98 -10.20 19.40
N ASN A 12 6.94 -9.37 19.31
CA ASN A 12 5.73 -9.53 20.13
C ASN A 12 4.46 -9.61 19.27
N ALA A 13 3.96 -8.47 18.78
CA ALA A 13 2.63 -8.38 18.17
C ALA A 13 2.43 -9.25 16.91
N LEU A 14 3.53 -9.62 16.24
CA LEU A 14 3.58 -10.48 15.07
C LEU A 14 4.60 -11.63 15.29
N ALA A 15 4.64 -12.19 16.50
CA ALA A 15 5.58 -13.25 16.86
C ALA A 15 5.35 -14.55 16.07
N GLU A 16 4.14 -14.78 15.57
CA GLU A 16 3.76 -15.92 14.73
C GLU A 16 4.21 -15.80 13.27
N VAL A 17 4.74 -14.65 12.86
CA VAL A 17 5.19 -14.44 11.48
C VAL A 17 6.59 -15.04 11.28
N ASP A 18 6.68 -16.09 10.46
CA ASP A 18 7.94 -16.74 10.10
C ASP A 18 8.69 -16.03 8.96
N LEU A 19 7.94 -15.47 8.01
CA LEU A 19 8.45 -14.80 6.83
C LEU A 19 7.71 -13.49 6.61
N LEU A 20 8.43 -12.39 6.38
CA LEU A 20 7.83 -11.10 6.02
C LEU A 20 8.59 -10.45 4.85
N SER A 21 7.89 -10.31 3.73
CA SER A 21 8.43 -9.59 2.55
C SER A 21 8.15 -8.09 2.63
N PHE A 22 9.13 -7.28 2.23
CA PHE A 22 8.95 -5.84 2.11
C PHE A 22 9.75 -5.26 0.93
N SER A 23 9.33 -4.08 0.46
CA SER A 23 9.93 -3.39 -0.69
C SER A 23 10.09 -1.91 -0.38
N ALA A 24 11.29 -1.36 -0.62
CA ALA A 24 11.64 -0.01 -0.17
C ALA A 24 10.77 1.07 -0.80
N HIS A 25 10.48 0.97 -2.10
CA HIS A 25 9.66 1.94 -2.83
C HIS A 25 8.20 2.05 -2.34
N LYS A 26 7.75 1.19 -1.40
CA LYS A 26 6.44 1.30 -0.76
C LYS A 26 6.45 2.23 0.47
N PHE A 27 7.63 2.62 0.93
CA PHE A 27 7.85 3.55 2.03
C PHE A 27 8.93 4.58 1.68
N HIS A 28 8.89 5.08 0.44
CA HIS A 28 9.76 6.14 -0.10
C HIS A 28 11.26 5.80 -0.25
N GLY A 29 11.63 4.52 -0.19
CA GLY A 29 12.99 4.07 -0.50
C GLY A 29 13.24 3.80 -2.00
N PRO A 30 14.45 3.36 -2.36
CA PRO A 30 14.83 3.11 -3.75
C PRO A 30 13.97 2.03 -4.42
N LYS A 31 13.82 2.10 -5.74
CA LYS A 31 13.24 1.00 -6.54
C LYS A 31 14.28 -0.11 -6.72
N GLY A 32 13.82 -1.35 -6.88
CA GLY A 32 14.70 -2.50 -7.10
C GLY A 32 15.41 -3.03 -5.86
N ILE A 33 15.03 -2.57 -4.66
CA ILE A 33 15.53 -3.10 -3.38
C ILE A 33 14.36 -3.37 -2.43
N GLY A 34 14.51 -4.43 -1.64
CA GLY A 34 13.56 -4.89 -0.64
C GLY A 34 14.25 -5.91 0.26
N GLY A 35 13.47 -6.65 1.04
CA GLY A 35 13.99 -7.70 1.88
C GLY A 35 12.93 -8.74 2.22
N LEU A 36 13.42 -9.87 2.69
CA LEU A 36 12.64 -10.94 3.29
C LEU A 36 13.18 -11.12 4.71
N PHE A 37 12.39 -10.74 5.70
CA PHE A 37 12.64 -11.19 7.07
C PHE A 37 12.36 -12.69 7.14
N MET A 38 13.22 -13.40 7.84
CA MET A 38 13.14 -14.84 8.07
C MET A 38 13.45 -15.11 9.54
N ARG A 39 12.52 -15.79 10.21
CA ARG A 39 12.71 -16.23 11.60
C ARG A 39 13.78 -17.30 11.68
N ASP A 40 14.52 -17.31 12.78
CA ASP A 40 15.53 -18.33 13.03
C ASP A 40 14.91 -19.73 12.99
N GLY A 41 15.59 -20.67 12.32
CA GLY A 41 15.11 -22.04 12.12
C GLY A 41 14.24 -22.24 10.88
N VAL A 42 13.78 -21.17 10.22
CA VAL A 42 13.06 -21.28 8.94
C VAL A 42 14.08 -21.50 7.82
N ALA A 43 13.89 -22.57 7.04
CA ALA A 43 14.72 -22.89 5.88
C ALA A 43 13.96 -22.61 4.58
N ILE A 44 14.61 -21.91 3.65
CA ILE A 44 14.11 -21.68 2.30
C ILE A 44 15.19 -22.04 1.27
N ASN A 45 14.77 -22.51 0.10
CA ASN A 45 15.69 -22.73 -1.00
C ASN A 45 15.93 -21.42 -1.75
N ALA A 46 17.19 -21.14 -2.08
CA ALA A 46 17.54 -20.00 -2.89
C ALA A 46 16.95 -20.15 -4.30
N LEU A 47 16.15 -19.19 -4.74
CA LEU A 47 15.67 -19.15 -6.13
C LEU A 47 16.81 -18.83 -7.10
N ILE A 48 17.77 -18.02 -6.64
CA ILE A 48 18.98 -17.65 -7.37
C ILE A 48 20.15 -18.12 -6.50
N SER A 49 20.90 -19.10 -6.97
CA SER A 49 22.07 -19.64 -6.25
C SER A 49 23.26 -18.68 -6.28
N GLY A 50 24.05 -18.65 -5.22
CA GLY A 50 25.29 -17.88 -5.10
C GLY A 50 25.72 -17.80 -3.63
N GLU A 51 26.87 -17.18 -3.33
CA GLU A 51 27.40 -17.10 -1.96
C GLU A 51 26.87 -15.89 -1.17
N GLN A 52 26.33 -14.89 -1.87
CA GLN A 52 25.79 -13.67 -1.24
C GLN A 52 24.56 -13.98 -0.37
N GLU A 53 24.22 -13.06 0.55
CA GLU A 53 23.09 -13.21 1.47
C GLU A 53 23.07 -14.58 2.18
N LYS A 54 24.24 -15.07 2.61
CA LYS A 54 24.44 -16.38 3.27
C LYS A 54 23.97 -17.58 2.44
N GLY A 55 24.07 -17.50 1.11
CA GLY A 55 23.61 -18.55 0.22
C GLY A 55 22.12 -18.50 -0.11
N LEU A 56 21.36 -17.57 0.47
CA LEU A 56 19.91 -17.47 0.30
C LEU A 56 19.50 -16.70 -0.97
N ARG A 57 20.39 -15.86 -1.49
CA ARG A 57 20.19 -15.13 -2.75
C ARG A 57 21.51 -14.76 -3.38
N GLY A 58 21.79 -15.37 -4.54
CA GLY A 58 22.97 -15.07 -5.35
C GLY A 58 22.90 -13.74 -6.09
N GLY A 59 24.09 -13.24 -6.45
CA GLY A 59 24.32 -12.02 -7.20
C GLY A 59 24.87 -10.89 -6.32
N THR A 60 25.76 -10.08 -6.90
CA THR A 60 26.46 -8.99 -6.21
C THR A 60 25.49 -8.09 -5.44
N SER A 61 25.82 -7.81 -4.18
CA SER A 61 24.97 -6.99 -3.29
C SER A 61 24.86 -5.55 -3.82
N ASN A 62 23.63 -5.06 -3.91
CA ASN A 62 23.37 -3.65 -4.24
C ASN A 62 23.55 -2.79 -2.99
N VAL A 63 24.81 -2.53 -2.61
CA VAL A 63 25.18 -1.78 -1.40
C VAL A 63 24.53 -0.38 -1.35
N PRO A 64 24.52 0.44 -2.42
CA PRO A 64 23.82 1.72 -2.41
C PRO A 64 22.30 1.57 -2.19
N GLY A 65 21.69 0.55 -2.81
CA GLY A 65 20.29 0.22 -2.61
C GLY A 65 19.98 -0.17 -1.16
N ALA A 66 20.82 -0.99 -0.55
CA ALA A 66 20.69 -1.40 0.85
C ALA A 66 20.83 -0.21 1.82
N ALA A 67 21.80 0.68 1.57
CA ALA A 67 21.95 1.91 2.35
C ALA A 67 20.71 2.81 2.24
N GLY A 68 20.19 3.02 1.02
CA GLY A 68 18.97 3.79 0.80
C GLY A 68 17.72 3.15 1.43
N LEU A 69 17.63 1.82 1.39
CA LEU A 69 16.57 1.06 2.08
C LEU A 69 16.64 1.27 3.60
N ALA A 70 17.83 1.22 4.21
CA ALA A 70 18.00 1.41 5.65
C ALA A 70 17.57 2.82 6.09
N VAL A 71 17.96 3.85 5.35
CA VAL A 71 17.53 5.23 5.61
C VAL A 71 16.01 5.37 5.46
N ALA A 72 15.43 4.81 4.39
CA ALA A 72 14.00 4.86 4.17
C ALA A 72 13.21 4.14 5.28
N ALA A 73 13.69 2.98 5.75
CA ALA A 73 13.07 2.24 6.84
C ALA A 73 13.09 3.05 8.15
N ARG A 74 14.22 3.71 8.46
CA ARG A 74 14.33 4.59 9.63
C ARG A 74 13.35 5.77 9.55
N LEU A 75 13.30 6.45 8.41
CA LEU A 75 12.38 7.58 8.21
C LEU A 75 10.91 7.14 8.27
N ALA A 76 10.60 5.96 7.71
CA ALA A 76 9.26 5.39 7.76
C ALA A 76 8.83 5.07 9.20
N ALA A 77 9.75 4.55 10.04
CA ALA A 77 9.48 4.31 11.45
C ALA A 77 9.22 5.61 12.23
N LEU A 78 10.03 6.65 12.00
CA LEU A 78 9.83 7.98 12.61
C LEU A 78 8.49 8.61 12.16
N GLY A 79 8.09 8.39 10.91
CA GLY A 79 6.84 8.90 10.35
C GLY A 79 5.57 8.16 10.80
N LEU A 80 5.67 7.11 11.63
CA LEU A 80 4.49 6.37 12.10
C LEU A 80 3.54 7.25 12.94
N SER A 81 4.06 8.24 13.67
CA SER A 81 3.23 9.19 14.43
C SER A 81 2.30 10.01 13.53
N GLU A 82 2.72 10.28 12.28
CA GLU A 82 1.95 11.04 11.30
C GLU A 82 0.80 10.22 10.69
N MET A 83 0.74 8.91 10.93
CA MET A 83 -0.33 8.06 10.39
C MET A 83 -1.70 8.40 10.98
N ALA A 84 -1.74 8.96 12.18
CA ALA A 84 -2.98 9.48 12.77
C ALA A 84 -3.59 10.60 11.90
N LYS A 85 -2.75 11.51 11.40
CA LYS A 85 -3.17 12.57 10.48
C LYS A 85 -3.66 12.00 9.14
N VAL A 86 -2.97 11.01 8.60
CA VAL A 86 -3.38 10.34 7.35
C VAL A 86 -4.74 9.64 7.53
N ALA A 87 -4.97 9.00 8.67
CA ALA A 87 -6.26 8.41 9.01
C ALA A 87 -7.36 9.47 9.09
N GLN A 88 -7.10 10.59 9.77
CA GLN A 88 -8.07 11.70 9.84
C GLN A 88 -8.46 12.23 8.45
N LEU A 89 -7.48 12.47 7.56
CA LEU A 89 -7.76 12.93 6.19
C LEU A 89 -8.54 11.89 5.37
N ARG A 90 -8.23 10.60 5.54
CA ARG A 90 -8.98 9.50 4.91
C ARG A 90 -10.43 9.50 5.40
N ASP A 91 -10.65 9.58 6.70
CA ASP A 91 -11.98 9.48 7.29
C ASP A 91 -12.85 10.69 6.88
N GLN A 92 -12.24 11.88 6.77
CA GLN A 92 -12.92 13.05 6.21
C GLN A 92 -13.28 12.87 4.72
N LEU A 93 -12.35 12.38 3.90
CA LEU A 93 -12.59 12.11 2.49
C LEU A 93 -13.75 11.10 2.33
N GLU A 94 -13.72 10.01 3.09
CA GLU A 94 -14.74 8.98 3.10
C GLU A 94 -16.11 9.55 3.49
N ALA A 95 -16.20 10.26 4.62
CA ALA A 95 -17.45 10.85 5.09
C ALA A 95 -18.06 11.81 4.06
N ARG A 96 -17.22 12.64 3.41
CA ARG A 96 -17.68 13.57 2.37
C ARG A 96 -18.14 12.86 1.10
N LEU A 97 -17.44 11.82 0.65
CA LEU A 97 -17.85 11.03 -0.51
C LEU A 97 -19.17 10.31 -0.27
N LEU A 98 -19.37 9.73 0.92
CA LEU A 98 -20.62 9.06 1.30
C LEU A 98 -21.80 10.06 1.39
N ALA A 99 -21.56 11.29 1.86
CA ALA A 99 -22.56 12.33 1.92
C ALA A 99 -23.09 12.77 0.55
N LEU A 100 -22.30 12.61 -0.52
CA LEU A 100 -22.73 12.92 -1.89
C LEU A 100 -23.76 11.91 -2.44
N ARG A 101 -24.03 10.80 -1.74
CA ARG A 101 -24.97 9.73 -2.14
C ARG A 101 -24.82 9.34 -3.62
N PRO A 102 -23.66 8.79 -4.03
CA PRO A 102 -23.52 8.28 -5.39
C PRO A 102 -24.54 7.15 -5.62
N THR A 103 -25.57 7.42 -6.42
CA THR A 103 -26.63 6.44 -6.77
C THR A 103 -26.46 5.86 -8.18
N GLY A 104 -25.37 6.19 -8.87
CA GLY A 104 -25.13 5.76 -10.25
C GLY A 104 -23.80 5.04 -10.42
N SER A 105 -23.82 3.89 -11.10
CA SER A 105 -22.62 3.30 -11.69
C SER A 105 -22.28 4.08 -12.96
N ALA A 106 -21.21 4.87 -12.94
CA ALA A 106 -20.69 5.56 -14.12
C ALA A 106 -19.98 4.56 -15.06
N CYS A 107 -20.73 3.65 -15.68
CA CYS A 107 -20.20 2.71 -16.65
C CYS A 107 -19.96 3.42 -17.99
N ARG A 108 -18.86 4.17 -18.11
CA ARG A 108 -18.26 4.46 -19.43
C ARG A 108 -17.05 3.55 -19.63
N ALA A 109 -17.21 2.66 -20.61
CA ALA A 109 -16.38 1.50 -20.88
C ALA A 109 -14.94 1.85 -21.28
N GLY A 110 -14.00 1.12 -20.68
CA GLY A 110 -12.58 1.12 -21.05
C GLY A 110 -11.83 -0.10 -20.48
N ALA A 111 -12.28 -0.66 -19.37
CA ALA A 111 -11.79 -1.94 -18.85
C ALA A 111 -12.94 -2.98 -18.86
N THR A 112 -12.78 -4.03 -19.66
CA THR A 112 -13.83 -5.02 -19.96
C THR A 112 -14.01 -6.09 -18.87
N ALA A 113 -13.05 -6.26 -17.96
CA ALA A 113 -13.11 -7.26 -16.89
C ALA A 113 -13.15 -6.61 -15.50
N PRO A 114 -14.07 -7.04 -14.61
CA PRO A 114 -14.11 -6.59 -13.22
C PRO A 114 -12.86 -7.02 -12.46
N SER A 115 -12.54 -6.31 -11.38
CA SER A 115 -11.40 -6.65 -10.54
C SER A 115 -11.56 -8.04 -9.92
N HIS A 116 -10.70 -8.98 -10.33
CA HIS A 116 -10.68 -10.35 -9.78
C HIS A 116 -10.57 -10.38 -8.25
N VAL A 117 -9.91 -9.39 -7.64
CA VAL A 117 -9.82 -9.26 -6.18
C VAL A 117 -11.17 -8.87 -5.57
N LEU A 118 -11.88 -7.91 -6.15
CA LEU A 118 -13.20 -7.50 -5.65
C LEU A 118 -14.21 -8.64 -5.82
N THR A 119 -14.18 -9.33 -6.97
CA THR A 119 -15.01 -10.52 -7.21
C THR A 119 -14.72 -11.62 -6.18
N ALA A 120 -13.45 -11.88 -5.87
CA ALA A 120 -13.06 -12.87 -4.86
C ALA A 120 -13.49 -12.48 -3.43
N MET A 121 -13.64 -11.18 -3.14
CA MET A 121 -14.19 -10.69 -1.87
C MET A 121 -15.73 -10.73 -1.83
N GLY A 122 -16.40 -11.21 -2.89
CA GLY A 122 -17.86 -11.30 -2.95
C GLY A 122 -18.56 -10.00 -3.34
N VAL A 123 -17.83 -9.00 -3.84
CA VAL A 123 -18.41 -7.76 -4.37
C VAL A 123 -19.12 -8.06 -5.69
N SER A 124 -20.32 -7.48 -5.88
CA SER A 124 -21.10 -7.65 -7.11
C SER A 124 -20.29 -7.20 -8.34
N LEU A 125 -20.58 -7.77 -9.52
CA LEU A 125 -19.84 -7.42 -10.74
C LEU A 125 -20.03 -5.95 -11.13
N ASP A 126 -21.20 -5.38 -10.83
CA ASP A 126 -21.51 -4.00 -11.14
C ASP A 126 -20.76 -3.04 -10.21
N ASP A 127 -20.71 -3.33 -8.90
CA ASP A 127 -19.90 -2.56 -7.95
C ASP A 127 -18.41 -2.71 -8.22
N ALA A 128 -17.95 -3.90 -8.58
CA ALA A 128 -16.56 -4.18 -8.92
C ALA A 128 -16.09 -3.41 -10.16
N ARG A 129 -16.99 -3.09 -11.09
CA ARG A 129 -16.73 -2.24 -12.27
C ARG A 129 -16.72 -0.76 -11.93
N ALA A 130 -17.49 -0.34 -10.94
CA ALA A 130 -17.63 1.06 -10.53
C ALA A 130 -16.70 1.47 -9.36
N THR A 131 -15.77 0.60 -8.96
CA THR A 131 -14.91 0.86 -7.80
C THR A 131 -13.74 1.81 -8.14
N LEU A 132 -13.54 2.80 -7.28
CA LEU A 132 -12.34 3.65 -7.23
C LEU A 132 -11.57 3.40 -5.94
N ARG A 133 -10.23 3.44 -6.02
CA ARG A 133 -9.36 3.30 -4.84
C ARG A 133 -8.59 4.60 -4.60
N PHE A 134 -8.89 5.25 -3.48
CA PHE A 134 -8.09 6.36 -2.96
C PHE A 134 -6.96 5.83 -2.08
N SER A 135 -5.79 6.47 -2.13
CA SER A 135 -4.64 6.10 -1.31
C SER A 135 -3.89 7.35 -0.91
N LEU A 136 -3.86 7.63 0.38
CA LEU A 136 -3.23 8.81 0.95
C LEU A 136 -1.82 8.49 1.47
N SER A 137 -1.06 9.55 1.74
CA SER A 137 0.29 9.48 2.31
C SER A 137 0.49 10.58 3.35
N VAL A 138 1.62 10.55 4.06
CA VAL A 138 2.03 11.64 4.98
C VAL A 138 2.13 13.01 4.31
N LYS A 139 2.26 13.05 2.98
CA LYS A 139 2.35 14.29 2.21
C LYS A 139 0.98 14.84 1.80
N THR A 140 -0.09 14.07 1.98
CA THR A 140 -1.42 14.49 1.57
C THR A 140 -1.90 15.65 2.45
N THR A 141 -2.49 16.67 1.82
CA THR A 141 -2.97 17.87 2.52
C THR A 141 -4.50 17.96 2.54
N GLN A 142 -5.04 18.84 3.40
CA GLN A 142 -6.47 19.13 3.44
C GLN A 142 -6.95 19.71 2.10
N ASP A 143 -6.20 20.66 1.53
CA ASP A 143 -6.51 21.28 0.25
C ASP A 143 -6.64 20.25 -0.87
N GLU A 144 -5.81 19.20 -0.88
CA GLU A 144 -5.89 18.11 -1.84
C GLU A 144 -7.16 17.26 -1.66
N VAL A 145 -7.59 17.02 -0.41
CA VAL A 145 -8.87 16.36 -0.11
C VAL A 145 -10.02 17.21 -0.63
N ASP A 146 -10.02 18.51 -0.35
CA ASP A 146 -11.09 19.42 -0.77
C ASP A 146 -11.18 19.58 -2.30
N ARG A 147 -10.02 19.67 -2.96
CA ARG A 147 -9.94 19.66 -4.44
C ARG A 147 -10.45 18.35 -5.02
N THR A 148 -10.14 17.22 -4.39
CA THR A 148 -10.61 15.91 -4.84
C THR A 148 -12.13 15.81 -4.78
N ILE A 149 -12.75 16.25 -3.69
CA ILE A 149 -14.23 16.27 -3.58
C ILE A 149 -14.83 17.21 -4.64
N THR A 150 -14.27 18.41 -4.79
CA THR A 150 -14.75 19.41 -5.76
C THR A 150 -14.70 18.88 -7.20
N ALA A 151 -13.67 18.11 -7.54
CA ALA A 151 -13.52 17.51 -8.87
C ALA A 151 -14.48 16.32 -9.11
N ILE A 152 -14.76 15.53 -8.08
CA ILE A 152 -15.58 14.31 -8.18
C ILE A 152 -17.07 14.61 -8.14
N GLU A 153 -17.50 15.58 -7.33
CA GLU A 153 -18.92 15.93 -7.15
C GLU A 153 -19.70 16.08 -8.47
N PRO A 154 -19.26 16.87 -9.49
CA PRO A 154 -20.00 17.00 -10.73
C PRO A 154 -20.08 15.68 -11.52
N LEU A 155 -19.06 14.82 -11.43
CA LEU A 155 -19.04 13.52 -12.10
C LEU A 155 -20.10 12.58 -11.51
N LEU A 156 -20.21 12.53 -10.18
CA LEU A 156 -21.22 11.71 -9.49
C LEU A 156 -22.64 12.20 -9.74
N ARG A 157 -22.84 13.52 -9.85
CA ARG A 157 -24.14 14.11 -10.19
C ARG A 157 -24.53 13.90 -11.64
N SER A 158 -23.57 13.86 -12.57
CA SER A 158 -23.83 13.61 -14.00
C SER A 158 -24.28 12.17 -14.33
N THR A 159 -24.17 11.28 -13.35
CA THR A 159 -24.52 9.86 -13.44
C THR A 159 -25.81 9.49 -12.70
N GLN A 160 -26.49 10.50 -12.14
CA GLN A 160 -27.90 10.41 -11.71
C GLN A 160 -28.81 10.74 -12.89
#